data_AF-A0A365T7W3-F1
#
_entry.id   AF-A0A365T7W3-F1
#
_cell.length_a   1.000
_cell.length_b   1.000
_cell.length_c   1.000
_cell.angle_alpha   90.00
_cell.angle_beta   90.00
_cell.angle_gamma   90.00
#
_symmetry.space_group_name_H-M   'P 1'
#
loop_
_entity.id
_entity.type
_entity.pdbx_description
1 polymer ?
#
loop_
_entity_poly.entity_id
_entity_poly.type
_entity_poly.pdbx_seq_one_letter_code
_entity_poly.pdbx_strand_id
1 'polypeptide(L)'
;MVKRNETDESHSLRGPIDRSALLTIRDIIEREEPLAAPSLDDYLNPTILEVPLDDGLCRAESARIDVQWTTRADYKFHYTDADDVNFRWGKHPHDGDYIHVPGLEHFHPPLDATADPDDVEESCINQSVETLVTRAVLKLWRVAYHADSYDPLNTASNPP
;
A
#
# COMPACT_ATOMS: atom_id res chain seq x y z
N MET A 1 -25.12 3.83 -6.25
CA MET A 1 -24.51 2.49 -6.44
C MET A 1 -23.20 2.72 -7.18
N VAL A 2 -22.15 3.03 -6.42
CA VAL A 2 -20.81 3.27 -6.99
C VAL A 2 -20.20 1.90 -7.24
N LYS A 3 -19.80 1.64 -8.48
CA LYS A 3 -19.10 0.42 -8.86
C LYS A 3 -17.72 0.47 -8.21
N ARG A 4 -17.36 -0.57 -7.44
CA ARG A 4 -15.96 -0.87 -7.16
C ARG A 4 -15.28 -1.10 -8.51
N ASN A 5 -14.38 -0.21 -8.91
CA ASN A 5 -13.38 -0.54 -9.93
C ASN A 5 -12.24 -1.26 -9.20
N GLU A 6 -12.51 -2.48 -8.77
CA GLU A 6 -11.45 -3.47 -8.62
C GLU A 6 -11.26 -4.01 -10.04
N THR A 7 -10.29 -3.48 -10.78
CA THR A 7 -9.60 -4.30 -11.78
C THR A 7 -8.99 -5.45 -11.00
N ASP A 8 -9.77 -6.52 -10.87
CA ASP A 8 -9.56 -7.61 -9.93
C ASP A 8 -8.31 -8.36 -10.37
N GLU A 9 -7.21 -8.10 -9.67
CA GLU A 9 -6.00 -8.90 -9.80
C GLU A 9 -6.37 -10.37 -9.62
N SER A 10 -5.93 -11.21 -10.55
CA SER A 10 -6.16 -12.65 -10.48
C SER A 10 -5.53 -13.31 -9.25
N HIS A 11 -4.63 -12.60 -8.58
CA HIS A 11 -3.86 -13.08 -7.44
C HIS A 11 -4.43 -12.54 -6.12
N SER A 12 -4.52 -13.42 -5.14
CA SER A 12 -5.02 -13.08 -3.80
C SER A 12 -3.90 -13.21 -2.76
N LEU A 13 -3.97 -12.36 -1.74
CA LEU A 13 -3.13 -12.50 -0.55
C LEU A 13 -3.40 -13.86 0.11
N ARG A 14 -2.35 -14.60 0.45
CA ARG A 14 -2.51 -15.93 1.03
C ARG A 14 -2.65 -15.86 2.54
N GLY A 15 -3.51 -16.73 3.07
CA GLY A 15 -3.72 -16.87 4.50
C GLY A 15 -4.71 -15.84 5.06
N PRO A 16 -5.21 -16.06 6.29
CA PRO A 16 -6.10 -15.11 6.95
C PRO A 16 -5.38 -13.79 7.26
N ILE A 17 -6.16 -12.72 7.42
CA ILE A 17 -5.67 -11.43 7.89
C ILE A 17 -5.04 -11.58 9.28
N ASP A 18 -3.86 -11.00 9.45
CA ASP A 18 -3.15 -10.96 10.71
C ASP A 18 -3.51 -9.68 11.47
N ARG A 19 -4.51 -9.81 12.35
CA ARG A 19 -4.94 -8.71 13.22
C ARG A 19 -3.79 -8.16 14.06
N SER A 20 -2.86 -9.00 14.53
CA SER A 20 -1.74 -8.53 15.35
C SER A 20 -0.82 -7.63 14.54
N ALA A 21 -0.53 -8.01 13.29
CA ALA A 21 0.24 -7.18 12.38
C ALA A 21 -0.47 -5.85 12.08
N LEU A 22 -1.78 -5.86 11.80
CA LEU A 22 -2.54 -4.63 11.57
C LEU A 22 -2.53 -3.67 12.78
N LEU A 23 -2.57 -4.20 14.01
CA LEU A 23 -2.41 -3.38 15.21
C LEU A 23 -1.01 -2.76 15.31
N THR A 24 0.05 -3.53 15.04
CA THR A 24 1.43 -3.02 14.99
C THR A 24 1.56 -1.90 13.95
N ILE A 25 1.01 -2.10 12.75
CA ILE A 25 1.02 -1.11 11.66
C ILE A 25 0.28 0.15 12.08
N ARG A 26 -0.93 0.02 12.66
CA ARG A 26 -1.70 1.16 13.19
C ARG A 26 -0.89 1.96 14.19
N ASP A 27 -0.30 1.30 15.19
CA ASP A 27 0.45 1.97 16.26
C ASP A 27 1.71 2.70 15.73
N ILE A 28 2.30 2.22 14.61
CA ILE A 28 3.39 2.90 13.92
C ILE A 28 2.89 4.15 13.21
N ILE A 29 1.78 4.03 12.46
CA ILE A 29 1.18 5.14 11.72
C ILE A 29 0.73 6.25 12.69
N GLU A 30 0.03 5.90 13.78
CA GLU A 30 -0.38 6.87 14.81
C GLU A 30 0.80 7.63 15.40
N ARG A 31 1.96 6.98 15.53
CA ARG A 31 3.17 7.59 16.07
C ARG A 31 3.90 8.47 15.07
N GLU A 32 4.01 8.01 13.82
CA GLU A 32 4.91 8.59 12.81
C GLU A 32 4.19 9.57 11.87
N GLU A 33 2.86 9.47 11.73
CA GLU A 33 2.04 10.31 10.88
C GLU A 33 0.92 11.00 11.69
N PRO A 34 1.21 12.16 12.32
CA PRO A 34 0.26 12.83 13.21
C PRO A 34 -1.06 13.29 12.57
N LEU A 35 -1.11 13.35 11.22
CA LEU A 35 -2.30 13.73 10.45
C LEU A 35 -3.10 12.53 9.94
N ALA A 36 -2.66 11.32 10.28
CA ALA A 36 -3.40 10.10 9.96
C ALA A 36 -4.34 9.72 11.11
N ALA A 37 -5.51 9.17 10.76
CA ALA A 37 -6.48 8.66 11.72
C ALA A 37 -6.76 7.16 11.51
N PRO A 38 -5.76 6.28 11.68
CA PRO A 38 -5.87 4.89 11.26
C PRO A 38 -6.89 4.10 12.10
N SER A 39 -7.72 3.31 11.43
CA SER A 39 -8.79 2.54 12.09
C SER A 39 -9.06 1.20 11.40
N LEU A 40 -9.41 0.19 12.19
CA LEU A 40 -9.80 -1.12 11.66
C LEU A 40 -11.28 -1.07 11.26
N ASP A 41 -11.60 -1.68 10.12
CA ASP A 41 -12.97 -1.87 9.63
C ASP A 41 -13.85 -2.68 10.61
N ASP A 42 -13.28 -3.72 11.20
CA ASP A 42 -13.84 -4.48 12.32
C ASP A 42 -12.77 -4.72 13.38
N TYR A 43 -13.03 -4.34 14.62
CA TYR A 43 -12.03 -4.45 15.68
C TYR A 43 -11.67 -5.90 16.06
N LEU A 44 -12.58 -6.86 15.90
CA LEU A 44 -12.41 -8.26 16.30
C LEU A 44 -11.91 -9.12 15.13
N ASN A 45 -12.46 -8.91 13.94
CA ASN A 45 -12.17 -9.67 12.74
C ASN A 45 -11.86 -8.73 11.56
N PRO A 46 -10.79 -7.92 11.65
CA PRO A 46 -10.50 -6.92 10.63
C PRO A 46 -10.21 -7.57 9.29
N THR A 47 -10.60 -6.88 8.22
CA THR A 47 -10.13 -7.21 6.87
C THR A 47 -9.17 -6.17 6.31
N ILE A 48 -9.28 -4.92 6.79
CA ILE A 48 -8.52 -3.76 6.32
C ILE A 48 -8.22 -2.83 7.52
N LEU A 49 -7.03 -2.26 7.53
CA LEU A 49 -6.72 -1.05 8.29
C LEU A 49 -6.85 0.14 7.33
N GLU A 50 -7.85 0.97 7.55
CA GLU A 50 -8.07 2.20 6.79
C GLU A 50 -7.27 3.34 7.43
N VAL A 51 -6.52 4.08 6.62
CA VAL A 51 -5.68 5.19 7.08
C VAL A 51 -6.09 6.46 6.33
N PRO A 52 -7.11 7.19 6.81
CA PRO A 52 -7.45 8.50 6.28
C PRO A 52 -6.30 9.48 6.49
N LEU A 53 -6.07 10.33 5.49
CA LEU A 53 -5.11 11.41 5.48
C LEU A 53 -5.83 12.71 5.12
N ASP A 54 -5.65 13.74 5.94
CA ASP A 54 -6.26 15.07 5.76
C ASP A 54 -5.71 15.82 4.52
N ASP A 55 -4.73 15.25 3.82
CA ASP A 55 -4.15 15.79 2.59
C ASP A 55 -3.67 14.64 1.69
N GLY A 56 -3.65 14.88 0.38
CA GLY A 56 -3.20 13.92 -0.62
C GLY A 56 -1.87 14.28 -1.25
N LEU A 57 -1.45 13.51 -2.25
CA LEU A 57 -0.32 13.85 -3.11
C LEU A 57 -0.77 14.85 -4.18
N CYS A 58 0.19 15.67 -4.64
CA CYS A 58 -0.03 16.63 -5.70
C CYS A 58 -1.18 17.62 -5.37
N ARG A 59 -2.31 17.52 -6.08
CA ARG A 59 -3.44 18.46 -5.94
C ARG A 59 -4.58 17.88 -5.11
N ALA A 60 -4.50 16.61 -4.71
CA ALA A 60 -5.58 15.93 -4.04
C ALA A 60 -5.75 16.47 -2.62
N GLU A 61 -6.97 16.91 -2.28
CA GLU A 61 -7.26 17.55 -0.99
C GLU A 61 -7.43 16.56 0.18
N SER A 62 -7.43 15.25 -0.10
CA SER A 62 -7.48 14.19 0.91
C SER A 62 -7.07 12.87 0.28
N ALA A 63 -6.60 11.94 1.10
CA ALA A 63 -6.27 10.58 0.66
C ALA A 63 -6.62 9.52 1.71
N ARG A 64 -6.51 8.27 1.31
CA ARG A 64 -6.59 7.10 2.18
C ARG A 64 -5.55 6.07 1.78
N ILE A 65 -4.92 5.44 2.76
CA ILE A 65 -4.13 4.22 2.56
C ILE A 65 -4.88 3.05 3.18
N ASP A 66 -5.26 2.07 2.37
CA ASP A 66 -5.89 0.82 2.81
C ASP A 66 -4.81 -0.26 2.94
N VAL A 67 -4.67 -0.80 4.16
CA VAL A 67 -3.63 -1.79 4.47
C VAL A 67 -4.24 -3.16 4.76
N GLN A 68 -3.68 -4.17 4.11
CA GLN A 68 -3.93 -5.58 4.39
C GLN A 68 -2.62 -6.30 4.65
N TRP A 69 -2.60 -7.16 5.66
CA TRP A 69 -1.45 -7.98 6.02
C TRP A 69 -1.94 -9.34 6.48
N THR A 70 -1.37 -10.42 5.95
CA THR A 70 -1.80 -11.80 6.27
C THR A 70 -0.82 -12.51 7.20
N THR A 71 -1.26 -13.64 7.76
CA THR A 71 -0.38 -14.50 8.58
C THR A 71 0.73 -15.19 7.76
N ARG A 72 0.74 -15.01 6.44
CA ARG A 72 1.83 -15.45 5.54
C ARG A 72 2.80 -14.32 5.20
N ALA A 73 2.62 -13.13 5.79
CA ALA A 73 3.36 -11.91 5.46
C ALA A 73 3.22 -11.51 3.98
N ASP A 74 2.07 -11.87 3.37
CA ASP A 74 1.60 -11.24 2.14
C ASP A 74 0.92 -9.93 2.56
N TYR A 75 1.09 -8.86 1.78
CA TYR A 75 0.58 -7.54 2.13
C TYR A 75 0.16 -6.70 0.93
N LYS A 76 -0.63 -5.67 1.22
CA LYS A 76 -1.04 -4.62 0.30
C LYS A 76 -1.13 -3.29 1.07
N PHE A 77 -0.48 -2.26 0.57
CA PHE A 77 -0.65 -0.85 0.97
C PHE A 77 -1.16 -0.09 -0.24
N HIS A 78 -2.46 0.19 -0.28
CA HIS A 78 -3.13 0.81 -1.43
C HIS A 78 -3.49 2.26 -1.09
N TYR A 79 -2.85 3.19 -1.78
CA TYR A 79 -3.21 4.59 -1.72
C TYR A 79 -4.34 4.88 -2.71
N THR A 80 -5.31 5.68 -2.29
CA THR A 80 -6.35 6.27 -3.12
C THR A 80 -6.62 7.71 -2.67
N ASP A 81 -6.99 8.62 -3.56
CA ASP A 81 -7.24 10.02 -3.20
C ASP A 81 -8.47 10.66 -3.83
N ALA A 82 -8.71 11.92 -3.46
CA ALA A 82 -9.86 12.70 -3.92
C ALA A 82 -9.89 12.95 -5.44
N ASP A 83 -8.75 12.82 -6.11
CA ASP A 83 -8.62 12.95 -7.57
C ASP A 83 -8.69 11.58 -8.27
N ASP A 84 -9.07 10.52 -7.54
CA ASP A 84 -9.17 9.11 -8.00
C ASP A 84 -7.82 8.52 -8.42
N VAL A 85 -6.71 9.05 -7.88
CA VAL A 85 -5.38 8.49 -8.12
C VAL A 85 -5.15 7.32 -7.17
N ASN A 86 -4.73 6.19 -7.74
CA ASN A 86 -4.49 4.93 -7.09
C ASN A 86 -3.06 4.44 -7.40
N PHE A 87 -2.35 3.98 -6.38
CA PHE A 87 -1.11 3.22 -6.52
C PHE A 87 -0.94 2.28 -5.34
N ARG A 88 -0.02 1.31 -5.43
CA ARG A 88 0.05 0.26 -4.43
C ARG A 88 1.41 -0.41 -4.31
N TRP A 89 1.90 -0.57 -3.09
CA TRP A 89 2.95 -1.55 -2.80
C TRP A 89 2.33 -2.85 -2.33
N GLY A 90 2.78 -3.96 -2.89
CA GLY A 90 2.24 -5.28 -2.61
C GLY A 90 3.32 -6.33 -2.46
N LYS A 91 2.97 -7.43 -1.80
CA LYS A 91 3.77 -8.64 -1.75
C LYS A 91 2.86 -9.85 -1.69
N HIS A 92 2.86 -10.65 -2.76
CA HIS A 92 2.21 -11.95 -2.82
C HIS A 92 2.70 -12.70 -4.06
N PRO A 93 2.49 -14.02 -4.17
CA PRO A 93 2.72 -14.74 -5.40
C PRO A 93 1.84 -14.21 -6.52
N HIS A 94 2.42 -14.17 -7.70
CA HIS A 94 1.76 -13.84 -8.96
C HIS A 94 2.01 -14.92 -10.02
N ASP A 95 2.49 -16.11 -9.61
CA ASP A 95 2.73 -17.29 -10.46
C ASP A 95 3.54 -17.03 -11.75
N GLY A 96 4.32 -15.95 -11.77
CA GLY A 96 5.11 -15.52 -12.93
C GLY A 96 4.37 -14.62 -13.92
N ASP A 97 3.14 -14.21 -13.62
CA ASP A 97 2.33 -13.35 -14.50
C ASP A 97 2.97 -11.96 -14.66
N TYR A 98 3.45 -11.35 -13.56
CA TYR A 98 4.21 -10.10 -13.60
C TYR A 98 5.60 -10.31 -14.20
N ILE A 99 5.73 -10.11 -15.51
CA ILE A 99 6.94 -10.46 -16.28
C ILE A 99 8.18 -9.63 -15.90
N HIS A 100 7.97 -8.45 -15.32
CA HIS A 100 9.02 -7.53 -14.90
C HIS A 100 9.36 -7.64 -13.41
N VAL A 101 8.66 -8.50 -12.67
CA VAL A 101 8.84 -8.69 -11.24
C VAL A 101 9.32 -10.12 -10.96
N PRO A 102 10.62 -10.33 -10.71
CA PRO A 102 11.14 -11.65 -10.38
C PRO A 102 10.88 -12.06 -8.91
N GLY A 103 10.68 -11.07 -8.03
CA GLY A 103 10.41 -11.25 -6.60
C GLY A 103 8.92 -11.37 -6.28
N LEU A 104 8.54 -11.31 -5.00
CA LEU A 104 7.13 -11.26 -4.60
C LEU A 104 6.67 -9.81 -4.38
N GLU A 105 7.60 -8.97 -3.97
CA GLU A 105 7.43 -7.55 -3.71
C GLU A 105 7.32 -6.79 -5.04
N HIS A 106 6.21 -6.08 -5.20
CA HIS A 106 5.89 -5.36 -6.43
C HIS A 106 5.22 -4.01 -6.13
N PHE A 107 5.19 -3.16 -7.14
CA PHE A 107 4.58 -1.86 -7.11
C PHE A 107 3.66 -1.68 -8.32
N HIS A 108 2.43 -1.26 -8.05
CA HIS A 108 1.50 -0.81 -9.08
C HIS A 108 1.58 0.71 -9.15
N PRO A 109 2.12 1.27 -10.25
CA PRO A 109 2.29 2.70 -10.38
C PRO A 109 0.95 3.45 -10.49
N PRO A 110 0.95 4.76 -10.19
CA PRO A 110 -0.17 5.64 -10.50
C PRO A 110 -0.39 5.72 -12.03
N LEU A 111 -1.59 6.07 -12.51
CA LEU A 111 -2.70 6.68 -11.77
C LEU A 111 -3.77 5.71 -11.29
N ASP A 112 -3.83 4.47 -11.79
CA ASP A 112 -5.00 3.60 -11.58
C ASP A 112 -4.68 2.33 -10.77
N ALA A 113 -3.43 2.16 -10.31
CA ALA A 113 -2.94 0.91 -9.72
C ALA A 113 -3.29 -0.31 -10.60
N THR A 114 -3.04 -0.21 -11.90
CA THR A 114 -3.44 -1.21 -12.89
C THR A 114 -2.95 -2.62 -12.52
N ALA A 115 -3.77 -3.62 -12.80
CA ALA A 115 -3.44 -5.04 -12.66
C ALA A 115 -2.79 -5.62 -13.93
N ASP A 116 -2.57 -4.80 -14.97
CA ASP A 116 -1.91 -5.21 -16.21
C ASP A 116 -0.49 -5.70 -15.87
N PRO A 117 -0.16 -6.98 -16.13
CA PRO A 117 1.13 -7.54 -15.76
C PRO A 117 2.35 -6.84 -16.38
N ASP A 118 2.18 -6.13 -17.50
CA ASP A 118 3.24 -5.38 -18.19
C ASP A 118 3.54 -4.04 -17.50
N ASP A 119 2.60 -3.51 -16.71
CA ASP A 119 2.70 -2.21 -16.03
C ASP A 119 3.13 -2.35 -14.55
N VAL A 120 3.19 -3.57 -14.01
CA VAL A 120 3.64 -3.82 -12.64
C VAL A 120 5.17 -3.76 -12.54
N GLU A 121 5.67 -3.00 -11.57
CA GLU A 121 7.10 -2.79 -11.34
C GLU A 121 7.62 -3.60 -10.14
N GLU A 122 8.93 -3.86 -10.12
CA GLU A 122 9.61 -4.37 -8.93
C GLU A 122 9.54 -3.33 -7.81
N SER A 123 9.20 -3.76 -6.59
CA SER A 123 9.19 -2.84 -5.46
C SER A 123 10.60 -2.42 -5.05
N CYS A 124 10.80 -1.15 -4.73
CA CYS A 124 12.00 -0.69 -4.06
C CYS A 124 12.09 -1.11 -2.57
N ILE A 125 11.02 -1.68 -2.02
CA ILE A 125 10.94 -2.16 -0.63
C ILE A 125 11.27 -3.65 -0.59
N ASN A 126 12.42 -4.00 -0.02
CA ASN A 126 12.85 -5.38 0.21
C ASN A 126 12.75 -5.79 1.68
N GLN A 127 12.03 -5.00 2.49
CA GLN A 127 11.76 -5.29 3.89
C GLN A 127 10.71 -6.40 4.01
N SER A 128 10.84 -7.22 5.04
CA SER A 128 9.95 -8.38 5.25
C SER A 128 9.12 -8.32 6.54
N VAL A 129 9.47 -7.41 7.46
CA VAL A 129 8.79 -7.22 8.74
C VAL A 129 7.84 -6.04 8.63
N GLU A 130 6.61 -6.19 9.13
CA GLU A 130 5.53 -5.20 9.03
C GLU A 130 5.93 -3.81 9.52
N THR A 131 6.79 -3.75 10.54
CA THR A 131 7.30 -2.48 11.06
C THR A 131 8.16 -1.72 10.03
N LEU A 132 9.04 -2.43 9.34
CA LEU A 132 9.96 -1.83 8.38
C LEU A 132 9.26 -1.53 7.05
N VAL A 133 8.36 -2.43 6.61
CA VAL A 133 7.52 -2.16 5.43
C VAL A 133 6.66 -0.91 5.65
N THR A 134 6.05 -0.76 6.82
CA THR A 134 5.21 0.41 7.12
C THR A 134 6.03 1.70 7.07
N ARG A 135 7.20 1.72 7.72
CA ARG A 135 8.09 2.89 7.70
C ARG A 135 8.58 3.24 6.30
N ALA A 136 8.86 2.22 5.50
CA ALA A 136 9.26 2.38 4.11
C ALA A 136 8.17 3.07 3.30
N VAL A 137 6.93 2.58 3.41
CA VAL A 137 5.74 3.16 2.75
C VAL A 137 5.53 4.61 3.19
N LEU A 138 5.52 4.88 4.50
CA LEU A 138 5.33 6.24 5.03
C LEU A 138 6.41 7.20 4.53
N LYS A 139 7.67 6.75 4.53
CA LYS A 139 8.80 7.54 4.03
C LYS A 139 8.66 7.84 2.54
N LEU A 140 8.32 6.85 1.72
CA LEU A 140 8.13 7.03 0.28
C LEU A 140 6.97 7.99 -0.02
N TRP A 141 5.84 7.79 0.66
CA TRP A 141 4.69 8.70 0.57
C TRP A 141 5.07 10.13 0.96
N ARG A 142 5.77 10.32 2.08
CA ARG A 142 6.19 11.64 2.56
C ARG A 142 7.18 12.33 1.62
N VAL A 143 8.09 11.56 1.01
CA VAL A 143 9.02 12.08 -0.01
C VAL A 143 8.25 12.54 -1.25
N ALA A 144 7.32 11.72 -1.75
CA ALA A 144 6.45 12.10 -2.87
C ALA A 144 5.61 13.34 -2.56
N TYR A 145 5.03 13.40 -1.36
CA TYR A 145 4.25 14.54 -0.86
C TYR A 145 5.06 15.84 -0.88
N HIS A 146 6.28 15.81 -0.33
CA HIS A 146 7.15 17.00 -0.33
C HIS A 146 7.72 17.36 -1.71
N ALA A 147 7.85 16.38 -2.61
CA ALA A 147 8.31 16.61 -3.97
C ALA A 147 7.20 17.16 -4.88
N ASP A 148 5.94 17.14 -4.45
CA ASP A 148 4.78 17.47 -5.28
C ASP A 148 4.77 16.62 -6.59
N SER A 149 5.14 15.34 -6.46
CA SER A 149 5.31 14.42 -7.59
C SER A 149 5.17 12.95 -7.15
N TYR A 150 4.70 12.11 -8.08
CA TYR A 150 4.65 10.65 -7.93
C TYR A 150 5.97 9.95 -8.21
N ASP A 151 6.91 10.59 -8.92
CA ASP A 151 8.17 9.98 -9.36
C ASP A 151 8.97 9.30 -8.23
N PRO A 152 8.98 9.82 -6.97
CA PRO A 152 9.76 9.19 -5.90
C PRO A 152 9.17 7.90 -5.32
N LEU A 153 7.92 7.54 -5.61
CA LEU A 153 7.18 6.48 -4.91
C LEU A 153 7.85 5.10 -4.96
N ASN A 154 8.68 4.81 -5.97
CA ASN A 154 9.32 3.50 -6.13
C ASN A 154 10.82 3.57 -6.49
N THR A 155 11.52 4.65 -6.11
CA THR A 155 12.91 4.90 -6.57
C THR A 155 13.98 4.81 -5.47
N ALA A 156 13.59 4.51 -4.24
CA ALA A 156 14.52 4.38 -3.13
C ALA A 156 15.36 3.09 -3.21
N SER A 157 16.38 2.96 -2.37
CA SER A 157 17.13 1.71 -2.21
C SER A 157 16.81 1.10 -0.85
N ASN A 158 15.88 0.14 -0.83
CA ASN A 158 15.39 -0.58 0.35
C ASN A 158 15.18 0.32 1.60
N PRO A 159 14.22 1.24 1.55
CA PRO A 159 13.96 2.15 2.67
C PRO A 159 13.60 1.37 3.97
N PRO A 160 13.86 1.98 5.14
CA PRO A 160 13.66 1.35 6.44
C PRO A 160 12.22 1.40 6.93
#